data_AF-A0A6I5CTY2-F1
#
_entry.id   AF-A0A6I5CTY2-F1
#
_cell.length_a   1.000
_cell.length_b   1.000
_cell.length_c   1.000
_cell.angle_alpha   90.00
_cell.angle_beta   90.00
_cell.angle_gamma   90.00
#
_symmetry.space_group_name_H-M   'P 1'
#
loop_
_entity.id
_entity.type
_entity.pdbx_description
1 polymer ?
#
loop_
_entity_poly.entity_id
_entity_poly.type
_entity_poly.pdbx_seq_one_letter_code
_entity_poly.pdbx_strand_id
1 'polypeptide(L)' 'MATVLSVSGSPSASSRTNRLLRHLDQRLTAQGHEVVPLDIRAVPAEAL' A
#
# COMPACT_ATOMS: atom_id res chain seq x y z
N MET A 1 13.57 9.12 -9.96
CA MET A 1 12.24 8.54 -10.26
C MET A 1 12.32 7.04 -10.04
N ALA A 2 11.46 6.48 -9.21
CA ALA A 2 11.40 5.04 -8.96
C ALA A 2 9.94 4.61 -8.89
N THR A 3 9.67 3.37 -9.29
CA THR A 3 8.37 2.72 -9.11
C THR A 3 8.40 1.91 -7.81
N VAL A 4 7.44 2.16 -6.94
CA VAL A 4 7.36 1.58 -5.58
C VAL A 4 6.06 0.80 -5.46
N LEU A 5 6.17 -0.48 -5.13
CA LEU A 5 5.02 -1.29 -4.74
C LEU A 5 4.78 -1.12 -3.24
N SER A 6 3.59 -0.61 -2.88
CA SER A 6 3.18 -0.38 -1.50
C SER A 6 2.21 -1.48 -1.06
N VAL A 7 2.67 -2.38 -0.19
CA VAL A 7 1.93 -3.60 0.18
C VAL A 7 1.30 -3.47 1.56
N SER A 8 0.00 -3.73 1.65
CA SER A 8 -0.77 -3.75 2.90
C SER A 8 -1.52 -5.06 3.09
N GLY A 9 -1.69 -5.49 4.35
CA GLY A 9 -2.33 -6.79 4.65
C GLY A 9 -3.06 -6.88 5.98
N SER A 10 -3.38 -5.74 6.61
CA SER A 10 -4.02 -5.77 7.92
C SER A 10 -5.47 -6.27 7.82
N PRO A 11 -5.89 -7.26 8.65
CA PRO A 11 -7.29 -7.73 8.67
C PRO A 11 -8.24 -6.73 9.34
N SER A 12 -7.71 -5.75 10.07
CA SER A 12 -8.51 -4.75 10.78
C SER A 12 -9.03 -3.66 9.83
N ALA A 13 -10.34 -3.42 9.89
CA ALA A 13 -10.99 -2.31 9.17
C ALA A 13 -10.47 -0.92 9.60
N SER A 14 -9.92 -0.78 10.81
CA SER A 14 -9.38 0.46 11.36
C SER A 14 -7.86 0.41 11.55
N SER A 15 -7.14 -0.23 10.63
CA SER A 15 -5.70 -0.44 10.74
C SER A 15 -4.87 0.86 10.77
N ARG A 16 -4.14 1.08 11.86
CA ARG A 16 -3.22 2.23 12.02
C ARG A 16 -2.03 2.16 11.07
N THR A 17 -1.48 0.96 10.84
CA THR A 17 -0.36 0.77 9.91
C THR A 17 -0.79 1.00 8.46
N ASN A 18 -2.03 0.60 8.11
CA ASN A 18 -2.55 0.86 6.78
C ASN A 18 -2.73 2.37 6.54
N ARG A 19 -3.23 3.12 7.53
CA ARG A 19 -3.30 4.59 7.47
C ARG A 19 -1.92 5.24 7.33
N LEU A 20 -0.93 4.76 8.08
CA LEU A 20 0.45 5.25 7.97
C LEU A 20 1.04 4.98 6.57
N LEU A 21 0.79 3.80 6.01
CA LEU A 21 1.24 3.45 4.67
C LEU A 21 0.63 4.38 3.62
N ARG A 22 -0.68 4.67 3.69
CA ARG A 22 -1.32 5.65 2.79
C ARG A 22 -0.72 7.04 2.90
N HIS A 23 -0.34 7.46 4.11
CA HIS A 23 0.35 8.73 4.31
C HIS A 23 1.76 8.72 3.65
N LEU A 24 2.47 7.59 3.73
CA LEU A 24 3.77 7.44 3.05
C LEU A 24 3.61 7.43 1.52
N ASP A 25 2.62 6.73 0.97
CA ASP A 25 2.32 6.68 -0.46
C ASP A 25 2.16 8.11 -1.03
N GLN A 26 1.41 8.95 -0.34
CA GLN A 26 1.19 10.36 -0.71
C GLN A 26 2.51 11.14 -0.76
N ARG A 27 3.39 10.93 0.23
CA ARG A 27 4.68 11.63 0.30
C ARG A 27 5.64 11.17 -0.79
N LEU A 28 5.70 9.87 -1.08
CA LEU A 28 6.52 9.33 -2.16
C LEU A 28 6.04 9.83 -3.52
N THR A 29 4.72 9.88 -3.73
CA THR A 29 4.12 10.46 -4.95
C THR A 29 4.49 11.94 -5.10
N ALA A 30 4.41 12.71 -4.01
CA ALA A 30 4.82 14.12 -4.01
C ALA A 30 6.32 14.34 -4.29
N GLN A 31 7.16 13.33 -4.07
CA GLN A 31 8.58 13.35 -4.41
C GLN A 31 8.88 12.90 -5.86
N GLY A 32 7.84 12.61 -6.65
CA GLY A 32 7.98 12.18 -8.05
C GLY A 32 8.25 10.69 -8.21
N HIS A 33 7.87 9.86 -7.23
CA HIS A 33 7.82 8.41 -7.38
C HIS A 33 6.46 7.97 -7.90
N GLU A 34 6.45 6.89 -8.69
CA GLU A 34 5.22 6.18 -9.01
C GLU A 34 4.96 5.17 -7.89
N VAL A 35 3.80 5.25 -7.25
CA VAL A 35 3.43 4.35 -6.16
C VAL A 35 2.24 3.50 -6.59
N VAL A 36 2.44 2.18 -6.61
CA VAL A 36 1.40 1.21 -6.93
C VAL A 36 0.94 0.56 -5.62
N PRO A 37 -0.30 0.77 -5.17
CA PRO A 37 -0.80 0.15 -3.96
C PRO A 37 -1.30 -1.28 -4.20
N LEU A 38 -1.01 -2.19 -3.26
CA LEU A 38 -1.52 -3.56 -3.23
C LEU A 38 -2.09 -3.88 -1.83
N ASP A 39 -3.38 -4.16 -1.75
CA ASP A 39 -3.99 -4.77 -0.56
C ASP A 39 -4.01 -6.29 -0.78
N ILE A 40 -3.18 -7.03 -0.04
CA ILE A 40 -3.10 -8.49 -0.18
C ILE A 40 -4.40 -9.19 0.19
N ARG A 41 -5.32 -8.52 0.91
CA ARG A 41 -6.63 -9.10 1.23
C ARG A 41 -7.62 -8.98 0.08
N ALA A 42 -7.33 -8.16 -0.92
CA ALA A 42 -8.09 -8.14 -2.17
C ALA A 42 -7.58 -9.20 -3.16
N VAL A 43 -6.48 -9.89 -2.84
CA VAL A 43 -5.91 -10.95 -3.67
C VAL A 43 -6.68 -12.26 -3.39
N PRO A 44 -7.07 -13.02 -4.43
CA PRO A 44 -7.67 -14.34 -4.27
C PRO A 44 -6.76 -15.29 -3.49
N ALA A 45 -7.35 -16.20 -2.72
CA ALA A 45 -6.58 -17.11 -1.86
C ALA A 45 -5.68 -18.05 -2.67
N GLU A 46 -6.10 -18.45 -3.85
CA GLU A 46 -5.34 -19.31 -4.77
C GLU A 46 -4.08 -18.64 -5.35
N ALA A 47 -3.96 -17.31 -5.21
CA ALA A 47 -2.81 -16.54 -5.67
C ALA A 47 -1.81 -16.19 -4.53
N LEU A 48 -2.04 -16.72 -3.33
CA LEU A 48 -1.17 -16.59 -2.14
C LEU A 48 -0.50 -17.92 -1.83
#